data_AF-A0A8K0MT52-F1
#
_entry.id   AF-A0A8K0MT52-F1
#
_cell.length_a   1.000
_cell.length_b   1.000
_cell.length_c   1.000
_cell.angle_alpha   90.00
_cell.angle_beta   90.00
_cell.angle_gamma   90.00
#
_symmetry.space_group_name_H-M   'P 1'
#
loop_
_entity.id
_entity.type
_entity.pdbx_description
1 polymer ?
#
loop_
_entity_poly.entity_id
_entity_poly.type
_entity_poly.pdbx_seq_one_letter_code
_entity_poly.pdbx_strand_id
1 'polypeptide(L)'
;MMVGYNSDMILFVPISGFEGDNLIERSANLDWYKGPTLLKAIDQIQTPLDKPLRLPLLNVYESGNGIVAVGCVETGILKSGMYITFGPSGFTTKVKSLEMNEKVVQMALPGGILSSTVKKLSAKDLKHGYVASNSKKDPAKEATSFISQVNIMNNCEGQINTGSVVILDCHTSHDAAVFIEILAKIDQCLMSVVKKGTRRNKDKSIAKKVGDRVTACMCSTLPVIVVQYVSGEALRDEP
;
A
#
# COMPACT_ATOMS: atom_id res chain seq x y z
N MET A 1 -0.29 -15.98 16.94
CA MET A 1 -1.18 -14.86 16.56
C MET A 1 -1.56 -15.10 15.11
N MET A 2 -2.79 -15.54 14.84
CA MET A 2 -3.25 -15.79 13.47
C MET A 2 -3.49 -14.43 12.82
N VAL A 3 -2.74 -14.12 11.76
CA VAL A 3 -2.92 -12.87 11.00
C VAL A 3 -4.35 -12.90 10.45
N GLY A 4 -5.14 -11.87 10.77
CA GLY A 4 -6.61 -11.85 10.70
C GLY A 4 -7.25 -11.89 9.31
N TYR A 5 -6.71 -12.68 8.39
CA TYR A 5 -7.38 -13.02 7.14
C TYR A 5 -8.49 -14.04 7.41
N ASN A 6 -9.64 -13.85 6.78
CA ASN A 6 -10.70 -14.84 6.83
C ASN A 6 -10.27 -16.08 6.02
N SER A 7 -10.16 -17.23 6.67
CA SER A 7 -9.78 -18.50 6.03
C SER A 7 -10.69 -18.87 4.85
N ASP A 8 -11.96 -18.43 4.90
CA ASP A 8 -12.96 -18.75 3.89
C ASP A 8 -12.74 -17.97 2.59
N MET A 9 -11.97 -16.87 2.64
CA MET A 9 -11.60 -16.09 1.45
C MET A 9 -10.29 -16.57 0.80
N ILE A 10 -9.56 -17.47 1.44
CA ILE A 10 -8.27 -17.95 0.96
C ILE A 10 -8.49 -19.24 0.16
N LEU A 11 -8.15 -19.21 -1.12
CA LEU A 11 -8.12 -20.42 -1.95
C LEU A 11 -6.82 -21.18 -1.71
N PHE A 12 -6.93 -22.47 -1.39
CA PHE A 12 -5.79 -23.38 -1.28
C PHE A 12 -5.70 -24.25 -2.54
N VAL A 13 -4.55 -24.19 -3.23
CA VAL A 13 -4.27 -24.97 -4.44
C VAL A 13 -3.01 -25.81 -4.20
N PRO A 14 -3.10 -27.15 -4.17
CA PRO A 14 -1.93 -28.02 -4.09
C PRO A 14 -1.23 -28.02 -5.45
N ILE A 15 0.05 -27.63 -5.47
CA ILE A 15 0.86 -27.53 -6.69
C ILE A 15 2.16 -28.32 -6.55
N SER A 16 2.65 -28.86 -7.67
CA SER A 16 4.02 -29.39 -7.78
C SER A 16 4.76 -28.63 -8.88
N GLY A 17 5.78 -27.86 -8.51
CA GLY A 17 6.59 -27.13 -9.48
C GLY A 17 7.48 -28.04 -10.34
N PHE A 18 7.83 -29.23 -9.85
CA PHE A 18 8.70 -30.18 -10.55
C PHE A 18 7.92 -30.99 -11.61
N GLU A 19 6.78 -31.56 -11.21
CA GLU A 19 5.92 -32.36 -12.10
C GLU A 19 4.95 -31.49 -12.92
N GLY A 20 4.76 -30.23 -12.54
CA GLY A 20 3.84 -29.31 -13.21
C GLY A 20 2.38 -29.44 -12.78
N ASP A 21 2.10 -30.15 -11.67
CA ASP A 21 0.74 -30.44 -11.21
C ASP A 21 -0.04 -29.17 -10.82
N ASN A 22 -1.28 -29.07 -11.34
CA ASN A 22 -2.25 -28.01 -11.05
C ASN A 22 -1.78 -26.58 -11.36
N LEU A 23 -0.76 -26.40 -12.20
CA LEU A 23 -0.30 -25.08 -12.63
C LEU A 23 -1.27 -24.43 -13.63
N ILE A 24 -1.42 -25.07 -14.80
CA ILE A 24 -2.32 -24.63 -15.88
C ILE A 24 -3.47 -25.61 -16.02
N GLU A 25 -3.11 -26.89 -16.18
CA GLU A 25 -4.03 -28.01 -16.30
C GLU A 25 -4.16 -28.77 -14.97
N ARG A 26 -5.24 -29.54 -14.82
CA ARG A 26 -5.44 -30.35 -13.63
C ARG A 26 -4.51 -31.56 -13.68
N SER A 27 -3.91 -31.87 -12.53
CA SER A 27 -3.11 -33.08 -12.38
C SER A 27 -3.99 -34.34 -12.39
N ALA A 28 -3.48 -35.41 -13.01
CA ALA A 28 -4.05 -36.75 -12.90
C ALA A 28 -3.59 -37.50 -11.64
N ASN A 29 -2.59 -36.98 -10.91
CA ASN A 29 -2.06 -37.60 -9.69
C ASN A 29 -2.85 -37.23 -8.43
N LEU A 30 -3.83 -36.33 -8.55
CA LEU A 30 -4.54 -35.69 -7.42
C LEU A 30 -6.06 -35.82 -7.57
N ASP A 31 -6.56 -37.06 -7.65
CA ASP A 31 -8.00 -37.37 -7.84
C ASP A 31 -8.91 -36.77 -6.75
N TRP A 32 -8.37 -36.53 -5.56
CA TRP A 32 -9.09 -35.95 -4.43
C TRP A 32 -9.32 -34.43 -4.58
N TYR A 33 -8.50 -33.72 -5.37
CA TYR A 33 -8.57 -32.27 -5.49
C TYR A 33 -9.49 -31.84 -6.64
N LYS A 34 -10.60 -31.19 -6.29
CA LYS A 34 -11.62 -30.70 -7.24
C LYS A 34 -11.66 -29.18 -7.36
N GLY A 35 -10.65 -28.48 -6.85
CA GLY A 35 -10.54 -27.01 -6.91
C GLY A 35 -9.97 -26.49 -8.24
N PRO A 36 -9.86 -25.16 -8.39
CA PRO A 36 -9.28 -24.54 -9.58
C PRO A 36 -7.76 -24.83 -9.68
N THR A 37 -7.20 -24.74 -10.89
CA THR A 37 -5.74 -24.71 -11.07
C THR A 37 -5.19 -23.36 -10.62
N LEU A 38 -3.87 -23.25 -10.43
CA LEU A 38 -3.22 -22.02 -9.96
C LEU A 38 -3.57 -20.84 -10.87
N LEU A 39 -3.50 -21.03 -12.19
CA LEU A 39 -3.86 -19.98 -13.15
C LEU A 39 -5.31 -19.52 -12.97
N LYS A 40 -6.26 -20.46 -12.88
CA LYS A 40 -7.68 -20.16 -12.67
C LYS A 40 -7.94 -19.48 -11.32
N ALA A 41 -7.19 -19.84 -10.29
CA ALA A 41 -7.32 -19.22 -8.98
C ALA A 41 -6.85 -17.76 -9.02
N ILE A 42 -5.76 -17.46 -9.74
CA ILE A 42 -5.27 -16.09 -9.94
C ILE A 42 -6.27 -15.27 -10.75
N ASP A 43 -6.84 -15.84 -11.82
CA ASP A 43 -7.84 -15.15 -12.67
C ASP A 43 -9.13 -14.80 -11.92
N GLN A 44 -9.44 -15.50 -10.83
CA GLN A 44 -10.60 -15.21 -9.97
C GLN A 44 -10.40 -14.02 -9.03
N ILE A 45 -9.16 -13.58 -8.83
CA ILE A 45 -8.85 -12.46 -7.94
C ILE A 45 -9.29 -11.16 -8.62
N GLN A 46 -10.35 -10.54 -8.09
CA GLN A 46 -10.81 -9.24 -8.58
C GLN A 46 -9.98 -8.10 -7.99
N THR A 47 -9.53 -7.18 -8.85
CA THR A 47 -8.89 -5.94 -8.42
C THR A 47 -9.90 -4.79 -8.34
N PRO A 48 -9.87 -3.98 -7.28
CA PRO A 48 -10.83 -2.89 -7.10
C PRO A 48 -10.56 -1.73 -8.08
N LEU A 49 -11.48 -1.53 -9.04
CA LEU A 49 -11.37 -0.50 -10.08
C LEU A 49 -11.96 0.86 -9.69
N ASP A 50 -12.88 0.90 -8.72
CA ASP A 50 -13.66 2.11 -8.40
C ASP A 50 -12.91 3.14 -7.52
N LYS A 51 -11.74 2.75 -7.02
CA LYS A 51 -10.93 3.60 -6.14
C LYS A 51 -10.19 4.70 -6.93
N PRO A 52 -9.88 5.85 -6.29
CA PRO A 52 -9.11 6.91 -6.94
C PRO A 52 -7.73 6.42 -7.37
N LEU A 53 -7.19 7.02 -8.43
CA LEU A 53 -5.88 6.61 -8.95
C LEU A 53 -4.78 6.79 -7.88
N ARG A 54 -4.05 5.71 -7.60
CA ARG A 54 -2.78 5.72 -6.86
C ARG A 54 -1.75 4.89 -7.60
N LEU A 55 -0.66 5.54 -8.00
CA LEU A 55 0.46 4.92 -8.67
C LEU A 55 1.75 5.31 -7.92
N PRO A 56 2.21 4.50 -6.95
CA PRO A 56 3.52 4.68 -6.34
C PRO A 56 4.64 4.48 -7.37
N LEU A 57 5.59 5.41 -7.39
CA LEU A 57 6.75 5.35 -8.26
C LEU A 57 7.78 4.37 -7.69
N LEU A 58 8.16 3.43 -8.56
CA LEU A 58 9.25 2.49 -8.35
C LEU A 58 10.57 3.12 -8.77
N ASN A 59 10.60 3.78 -9.93
CA ASN A 59 11.79 4.41 -10.45
C ASN A 59 11.47 5.60 -11.36
N VAL A 60 12.44 6.50 -11.52
CA VAL A 60 12.33 7.70 -12.34
C VAL A 60 13.62 7.89 -13.12
N TYR A 61 13.52 8.08 -14.43
CA TYR A 61 14.67 8.37 -15.28
C TYR A 61 14.36 9.43 -16.34
N GLU A 62 15.40 10.12 -16.81
CA GLU A 62 15.28 11.08 -17.90
C GLU A 62 15.34 10.39 -19.26
N SER A 63 14.52 10.86 -20.18
CA SER A 63 14.53 10.50 -21.58
C SER A 63 14.59 11.79 -22.41
N GLY A 64 15.13 11.74 -23.64
CA GLY A 64 15.17 12.92 -24.52
C GLY A 64 13.79 13.55 -24.78
N ASN A 65 12.70 12.82 -24.51
CA ASN A 65 11.32 13.26 -24.68
C ASN A 65 10.62 13.76 -23.39
N GLY A 66 11.31 13.77 -22.25
CA GLY A 66 10.76 14.11 -20.93
C GLY A 66 11.22 13.15 -19.84
N ILE A 67 10.50 13.08 -18.73
CA ILE A 67 10.78 12.11 -17.67
C ILE A 67 9.93 10.86 -17.89
N VAL A 68 10.52 9.71 -17.66
CA VAL A 68 9.78 8.44 -17.56
C VAL A 68 9.67 8.04 -16.10
N ALA A 69 8.44 8.01 -15.61
CA ALA A 69 8.07 7.57 -14.28
C ALA A 69 7.53 6.13 -14.37
N VAL A 70 8.23 5.20 -13.73
CA VAL A 70 7.87 3.78 -13.66
C VAL A 70 7.20 3.50 -12.33
N GLY A 71 6.06 2.82 -12.35
CA GLY A 71 5.36 2.45 -11.13
C GLY A 71 4.25 1.42 -11.34
N CYS A 72 3.72 0.91 -10.24
CA CYS A 72 2.59 0.00 -10.24
C CYS A 72 1.29 0.80 -10.05
N VAL A 73 0.25 0.49 -10.82
CA VAL A 73 -1.08 1.04 -10.53
C VAL A 73 -1.70 0.21 -9.41
N GLU A 74 -1.78 0.76 -8.21
CA GLU A 74 -2.39 0.07 -7.07
C GLU A 74 -3.93 0.12 -7.15
N THR A 75 -4.46 1.29 -7.51
CA THR A 75 -5.90 1.55 -7.58
C THR A 75 -6.22 2.54 -8.68
N GLY A 76 -7.45 2.45 -9.21
CA GLY A 76 -7.96 3.34 -10.25
C GLY A 76 -7.38 3.09 -11.64
N ILE A 77 -7.67 4.01 -12.56
CA ILE A 77 -7.34 3.87 -13.97
C ILE A 77 -6.48 5.05 -14.42
N LEU A 78 -5.34 4.75 -15.06
CA LEU A 78 -4.49 5.76 -15.69
C LEU A 78 -4.72 5.76 -17.21
N LYS A 79 -4.97 6.94 -17.79
CA LYS A 79 -5.15 7.12 -19.24
C LYS A 79 -4.10 8.06 -19.80
N SER A 80 -3.68 7.79 -21.04
CA SER A 80 -2.83 8.72 -21.78
C SER A 80 -3.57 10.06 -21.96
N GLY A 81 -2.85 11.18 -21.81
CA GLY A 81 -3.42 12.52 -21.86
C GLY A 81 -4.09 13.00 -20.56
N MET A 82 -4.15 12.18 -19.52
CA MET A 82 -4.67 12.59 -18.21
C MET A 82 -3.70 13.52 -17.48
N TYR A 83 -4.23 14.41 -16.65
CA TYR A 83 -3.43 15.21 -15.72
C TYR A 83 -3.25 14.44 -14.42
N ILE A 84 -1.98 14.27 -14.04
CA ILE A 84 -1.58 13.59 -12.81
C ILE A 84 -0.80 14.55 -11.91
N THR A 85 -1.00 14.41 -10.62
CA THR A 85 -0.28 15.13 -9.58
C THR A 85 0.59 14.15 -8.80
N PHE A 86 1.88 14.47 -8.70
CA PHE A 86 2.84 13.72 -7.90
C PHE A 86 2.92 14.32 -6.50
N GLY A 87 2.57 13.52 -5.49
CA GLY A 87 2.83 13.85 -4.09
C GLY A 87 4.14 13.21 -3.63
N PRO A 88 4.87 13.80 -2.67
CA PRO A 88 4.53 14.98 -1.86
C PRO A 88 4.73 16.34 -2.54
N SER A 89 5.52 16.44 -3.62
CA SER A 89 5.89 17.74 -4.21
C SER A 89 4.74 18.57 -4.80
N GLY A 90 3.58 17.96 -5.07
CA GLY A 90 2.39 18.64 -5.61
C GLY A 90 2.49 18.97 -7.11
N PHE A 91 3.53 18.48 -7.80
CA PHE A 91 3.73 18.79 -9.22
C PHE A 91 2.65 18.15 -10.08
N THR A 92 2.00 18.96 -10.91
CA THR A 92 0.96 18.51 -11.82
C THR A 92 1.45 18.55 -13.26
N THR A 93 1.31 17.42 -13.96
CA THR A 93 1.71 17.30 -15.37
C THR A 93 0.73 16.43 -16.15
N LYS A 94 0.84 16.49 -17.48
CA LYS A 94 0.04 15.70 -18.41
C LYS A 94 0.85 14.47 -18.85
N VAL A 95 0.23 13.29 -18.75
CA VAL A 95 0.78 12.05 -19.30
C VAL A 95 0.78 12.12 -20.82
N LYS A 96 1.94 11.91 -21.45
CA LYS A 96 2.08 11.91 -22.91
C LYS A 96 1.82 10.53 -23.50
N SER A 97 2.46 9.51 -22.94
CA SER A 97 2.35 8.12 -23.37
C SER A 97 2.45 7.21 -22.15
N LEU A 98 1.83 6.05 -22.27
CA LEU A 98 1.91 4.95 -21.32
C LEU A 98 2.47 3.74 -22.06
N GLU A 99 3.39 3.05 -21.43
CA GLU A 99 4.01 1.84 -21.95
C GLU A 99 3.93 0.73 -20.91
N MET A 100 3.48 -0.45 -21.32
CA MET A 100 3.41 -1.65 -20.50
C MET A 100 4.07 -2.79 -21.28
N ASN A 101 5.10 -3.42 -20.71
CA ASN A 101 5.87 -4.48 -21.36
C ASN A 101 6.34 -4.09 -22.79
N GLU A 102 6.96 -2.91 -22.91
CA GLU A 102 7.48 -2.35 -24.19
C GLU A 102 6.41 -2.05 -25.26
N LYS A 103 5.13 -2.09 -24.90
CA LYS A 103 4.02 -1.73 -25.81
C LYS A 103 3.32 -0.47 -25.35
N VAL A 104 3.03 0.42 -26.29
CA VAL A 104 2.26 1.64 -26.01
C VAL A 104 0.80 1.26 -25.74
N VAL A 105 0.29 1.67 -24.59
CA VAL A 105 -1.10 1.44 -24.18
C VAL A 105 -1.84 2.76 -24.03
N GLN A 106 -3.15 2.76 -24.31
CA GLN A 106 -3.98 3.95 -24.11
C GLN A 106 -4.40 4.13 -22.65
N MET A 107 -4.50 3.02 -21.92
CA MET A 107 -5.01 2.96 -20.56
C MET A 107 -4.30 1.83 -19.79
N ALA A 108 -4.09 2.04 -18.50
CA ALA A 108 -3.58 1.05 -17.58
C ALA A 108 -4.59 0.77 -16.47
N LEU A 109 -4.75 -0.52 -16.17
CA LEU A 109 -5.58 -1.06 -15.10
C LEU A 109 -4.73 -1.32 -13.84
N PRO A 110 -5.36 -1.46 -12.65
CA PRO A 110 -4.67 -1.87 -11.43
C PRO A 110 -3.93 -3.21 -11.57
N GLY A 111 -2.80 -3.33 -10.89
CA GLY A 111 -1.96 -4.53 -10.81
C GLY A 111 -0.84 -4.61 -11.85
N GLY A 112 -0.78 -3.67 -12.79
CA GLY A 112 0.27 -3.60 -13.80
C GLY A 112 1.39 -2.61 -13.45
N ILE A 113 2.64 -3.02 -13.69
CA ILE A 113 3.78 -2.09 -13.77
C ILE A 113 3.76 -1.40 -15.13
N LEU A 114 3.87 -0.08 -15.14
CA LEU A 114 3.89 0.72 -16.34
C LEU A 114 4.96 1.81 -16.30
N SER A 115 5.34 2.27 -17.48
CA SER A 115 6.20 3.42 -17.72
C SER A 115 5.36 4.56 -18.28
N SER A 116 5.31 5.68 -17.56
CA SER A 116 4.57 6.88 -17.96
C SER A 116 5.54 7.99 -18.37
N THR A 117 5.41 8.48 -19.60
CA THR A 117 6.21 9.63 -20.06
C THR A 117 5.49 10.92 -19.75
N VAL A 118 6.15 11.82 -19.02
CA VAL A 118 5.63 13.14 -18.65
C VAL A 118 6.57 14.26 -19.09
N LYS A 119 6.00 15.43 -19.39
CA LYS A 119 6.76 16.62 -19.83
C LYS A 119 6.78 17.69 -18.73
N LYS A 120 7.67 18.68 -18.88
CA LYS A 120 7.77 19.88 -18.03
C LYS A 120 8.22 19.62 -16.58
N LEU A 121 9.01 18.57 -16.36
CA LEU A 121 9.63 18.26 -15.08
C LEU A 121 11.12 17.96 -15.31
N SER A 122 11.96 18.19 -14.32
CA SER A 122 13.36 17.71 -14.27
C SER A 122 13.47 16.46 -13.39
N ALA A 123 14.45 15.57 -13.60
CA ALA A 123 14.56 14.36 -12.75
C ALA A 123 14.82 14.67 -11.28
N LYS A 124 15.19 15.90 -10.94
CA LYS A 124 15.34 16.32 -9.53
C LYS A 124 14.00 16.51 -8.83
N ASP A 125 12.91 16.71 -9.58
CA ASP A 125 11.58 17.04 -9.06
C ASP A 125 10.77 15.81 -8.65
N LEU A 126 11.19 14.62 -9.09
CA LEU A 126 10.53 13.34 -8.83
C LEU A 126 11.53 12.34 -8.25
N LYS A 127 11.09 11.56 -7.27
CA LYS A 127 11.91 10.55 -6.61
C LYS A 127 11.14 9.24 -6.45
N HIS A 128 11.87 8.17 -6.15
CA HIS A 128 11.25 6.92 -5.67
C HIS A 128 10.39 7.21 -4.43
N GLY A 129 9.30 6.47 -4.23
CA GLY A 129 8.39 6.69 -3.10
C GLY A 129 7.33 7.78 -3.32
N TYR A 130 7.43 8.58 -4.40
CA TYR A 130 6.39 9.55 -4.74
C TYR A 130 5.17 8.82 -5.30
N VAL A 131 3.98 9.37 -5.09
CA VAL A 131 2.72 8.76 -5.55
C VAL A 131 2.06 9.67 -6.56
N ALA A 132 1.81 9.15 -7.75
CA ALA A 132 1.01 9.81 -8.77
C ALA A 132 -0.48 9.55 -8.52
N SER A 133 -1.27 10.61 -8.67
CA SER A 133 -2.71 10.62 -8.44
C SER A 133 -3.41 11.46 -9.51
N ASN A 134 -4.72 11.32 -9.65
CA ASN A 134 -5.48 12.17 -10.57
C ASN A 134 -5.62 13.58 -10.00
N SER A 135 -5.16 14.59 -10.74
CA SER A 135 -5.19 15.99 -10.28
C SER A 135 -6.60 16.53 -10.03
N LYS A 136 -7.61 16.00 -10.74
CA LYS A 136 -9.00 16.47 -10.65
C LYS A 136 -9.86 15.65 -9.70
N LYS A 137 -9.51 14.37 -9.50
CA LYS A 137 -10.30 13.40 -8.72
C LYS A 137 -9.43 12.86 -7.59
N ASP A 138 -9.49 13.55 -6.46
CA ASP A 138 -8.79 13.22 -5.21
C ASP A 138 -7.26 13.11 -5.35
N PRO A 139 -6.55 14.26 -5.41
CA PRO A 139 -5.10 14.28 -5.46
C PRO A 139 -4.50 13.72 -4.16
N ALA A 140 -3.37 13.04 -4.28
CA ALA A 140 -2.58 12.55 -3.16
C ALA A 140 -2.18 13.73 -2.25
N LYS A 141 -2.44 13.58 -0.96
CA LYS A 141 -2.11 14.59 0.06
C LYS A 141 -0.91 14.11 0.85
N GLU A 142 0.04 15.02 1.05
CA GLU A 142 1.15 14.77 1.96
C GLU A 142 0.69 14.87 3.42
N ALA A 143 1.26 14.00 4.25
CA ALA A 143 1.16 14.09 5.69
C ALA A 143 2.55 13.93 6.29
N THR A 144 2.91 14.86 7.17
CA THR A 144 4.09 14.74 8.05
C THR A 144 3.72 14.08 9.36
N SER A 145 2.48 14.30 9.84
CA SER A 145 1.95 13.67 11.04
C SER A 145 0.60 13.02 10.75
N PHE A 146 0.38 11.84 11.33
CA PHE A 146 -0.85 11.09 11.16
C PHE A 146 -1.13 10.22 12.39
N ILE A 147 -2.42 9.95 12.61
CA ILE A 147 -2.87 9.04 13.65
C ILE A 147 -3.04 7.67 13.02
N SER A 148 -2.35 6.67 13.54
CA SER A 148 -2.39 5.29 13.06
C SER A 148 -2.78 4.32 14.17
N GLN A 149 -3.34 3.19 13.76
CA GLN A 149 -3.47 2.03 14.64
C GLN A 149 -2.29 1.10 14.36
N VAL A 150 -1.47 0.90 15.38
CA VAL A 150 -0.27 0.06 15.29
C VAL A 150 -0.54 -1.23 16.03
N ASN A 151 -0.31 -2.35 15.35
CA ASN A 151 -0.32 -3.67 15.95
C ASN A 151 1.12 -4.16 16.11
N ILE A 152 1.55 -4.42 17.34
CA ILE A 152 2.94 -4.77 17.63
C ILE A 152 3.10 -6.28 17.46
N MET A 153 3.76 -6.68 16.38
CA MET A 153 3.99 -8.08 16.06
C MET A 153 5.22 -8.65 16.79
N ASN A 154 5.29 -9.97 16.90
CA ASN A 154 6.47 -10.67 17.40
C ASN A 154 7.65 -10.33 16.47
N ASN A 155 8.82 -9.99 17.06
CA ASN A 155 10.10 -9.54 16.46
C ASN A 155 10.49 -8.08 16.71
N CYS A 156 9.69 -7.28 17.43
CA CYS A 156 10.22 -6.05 18.02
C CYS A 156 11.09 -6.41 19.24
N GLU A 157 12.40 -6.39 19.10
CA GLU A 157 13.32 -6.39 20.24
C GLU A 157 13.21 -5.06 20.98
N GLY A 158 12.55 -5.06 22.13
CA GLY A 158 12.42 -3.89 23.00
C GLY A 158 10.99 -3.36 23.13
N GLN A 159 10.86 -2.33 23.97
CA GLN A 159 9.59 -1.69 24.29
C GLN A 159 9.42 -0.43 23.43
N ILE A 160 8.26 -0.28 22.77
CA ILE A 160 7.95 0.96 22.04
C ILE A 160 7.49 2.01 23.04
N ASN A 161 8.18 3.14 23.06
CA ASN A 161 7.93 4.27 23.93
C ASN A 161 7.66 5.53 23.09
N THR A 162 7.11 6.56 23.75
CA THR A 162 7.08 7.90 23.16
C THR A 162 8.50 8.37 22.84
N GLY A 163 8.72 8.85 21.62
CA GLY A 163 10.02 9.24 21.09
C GLY A 163 10.81 8.10 20.44
N SER A 164 10.32 6.86 20.46
CA SER A 164 10.93 5.77 19.70
C SER A 164 10.92 6.09 18.21
N VAL A 165 12.06 5.89 17.57
CA VAL A 165 12.24 6.03 16.12
C VAL A 165 12.10 4.64 15.49
N VAL A 166 11.33 4.55 14.42
CA VAL A 166 11.13 3.35 13.62
C VAL A 166 11.32 3.68 12.15
N ILE A 167 11.54 2.66 11.33
CA ILE A 167 11.48 2.79 9.88
C ILE A 167 10.02 2.54 9.48
N LEU A 168 9.44 3.50 8.77
CA LEU A 168 8.13 3.43 8.17
C LEU A 168 8.30 3.06 6.70
N ASP A 169 7.89 1.84 6.38
CA ASP A 169 7.76 1.39 5.01
C ASP A 169 6.34 1.72 4.52
N CYS A 170 6.25 2.62 3.54
CA CYS A 170 4.98 3.02 2.93
C CYS A 170 5.09 2.88 1.41
N HIS A 171 4.42 1.88 0.85
CA HIS A 171 4.56 1.51 -0.57
C HIS A 171 6.02 1.24 -0.96
N THR A 172 6.65 2.17 -1.66
CA THR A 172 8.04 2.12 -2.13
C THR A 172 8.93 3.13 -1.38
N SER A 173 8.39 3.85 -0.40
CA SER A 173 9.14 4.79 0.44
C SER A 173 9.59 4.10 1.74
N HIS A 174 10.80 4.45 2.16
CA HIS A 174 11.44 3.96 3.39
C HIS A 174 11.93 5.17 4.16
N ASP A 175 11.14 5.61 5.14
CA ASP A 175 11.38 6.85 5.86
C ASP A 175 11.43 6.62 7.36
N ALA A 176 12.20 7.43 8.09
CA ALA A 176 12.20 7.38 9.55
C ALA A 176 10.92 8.03 10.08
N ALA A 177 10.24 7.35 11.00
CA ALA A 177 9.09 7.88 11.71
C ALA A 177 9.29 7.80 13.23
N VAL A 178 8.72 8.77 13.94
CA VAL A 178 8.83 8.91 15.40
C VAL A 178 7.44 8.82 16.02
N PHE A 179 7.32 8.04 17.10
CA PHE A 179 6.11 8.02 17.93
C PHE A 179 6.03 9.31 18.76
N ILE A 180 5.18 10.27 18.35
CA ILE A 180 4.96 11.52 19.11
C ILE A 180 4.18 11.24 20.39
N GLU A 181 3.07 10.52 20.27
CA GLU A 181 2.15 10.29 21.39
C GLU A 181 1.42 8.97 21.20
N ILE A 182 1.30 8.17 22.26
CA ILE A 182 0.48 6.96 22.28
C ILE A 182 -0.87 7.32 22.92
N LEU A 183 -1.90 7.44 22.09
CA LEU A 183 -3.21 7.95 22.48
C LEU A 183 -4.04 6.92 23.25
N ALA A 184 -4.03 5.67 22.81
CA ALA A 184 -4.87 4.63 23.41
C ALA A 184 -4.30 3.23 23.23
N LYS A 185 -4.62 2.33 24.17
CA LYS A 185 -4.48 0.88 23.99
C LYS A 185 -5.84 0.30 23.64
N ILE A 186 -5.89 -0.48 22.56
CA ILE A 186 -7.09 -1.15 22.06
C ILE A 186 -7.02 -2.62 22.46
N ASP A 187 -8.12 -3.15 22.99
CA ASP A 187 -8.27 -4.60 23.20
C ASP A 187 -8.47 -5.28 21.85
N GLN A 188 -7.65 -6.28 21.53
CA GLN A 188 -7.77 -7.00 20.25
C GLN A 188 -9.05 -7.82 20.15
N CYS A 189 -9.61 -8.30 21.28
CA CYS A 189 -10.80 -9.15 21.27
C CYS A 189 -12.10 -8.33 21.24
N LEU A 190 -12.14 -7.22 21.95
CA LEU A 190 -13.36 -6.40 22.10
C LEU A 190 -13.40 -5.20 21.15
N MET A 191 -12.32 -4.92 20.41
CA MET A 191 -12.13 -3.69 19.62
C MET A 191 -12.49 -2.42 20.41
N SER A 192 -12.37 -2.48 21.74
CA SER A 192 -12.76 -1.42 22.65
C SER A 192 -11.51 -0.75 23.24
N VAL A 193 -11.65 0.53 23.60
CA VAL A 193 -10.54 1.28 24.17
C VAL A 193 -10.36 0.89 25.63
N VAL A 194 -9.29 0.14 25.92
CA VAL A 194 -8.97 -0.34 27.28
C VAL A 194 -8.48 0.80 28.17
N LYS A 195 -7.66 1.69 27.58
CA LYS A 195 -7.13 2.88 28.28
C LYS A 195 -7.02 4.04 27.29
N LYS A 196 -7.67 5.17 27.61
CA LYS A 196 -7.42 6.47 26.96
C LYS A 196 -6.27 7.17 27.69
N GLY A 197 -5.27 7.64 26.95
CA GLY A 197 -4.25 8.53 27.48
C GLY A 197 -4.89 9.88 27.86
N THR A 198 -4.87 10.24 29.13
CA THR A 198 -5.26 11.59 29.57
C THR A 198 -4.04 12.51 29.54
N ARG A 199 -4.15 13.67 28.88
CA ARG A 199 -3.15 14.76 28.85
C ARG A 199 -2.62 15.19 30.23
N ARG A 200 -3.33 14.86 31.32
CA ARG A 200 -2.96 15.20 32.70
C ARG A 200 -1.95 14.25 33.35
N ASN A 201 -1.73 13.05 32.82
CA ASN A 201 -0.75 12.14 33.42
C ASN A 201 0.60 12.25 32.69
N LYS A 202 1.54 12.93 33.34
CA LYS A 202 2.99 12.90 33.04
C LYS A 202 3.62 11.52 33.32
N ASP A 203 2.85 10.44 33.25
CA ASP A 203 3.40 9.09 33.24
C ASP A 203 3.92 8.80 31.84
N LYS A 204 5.19 9.19 31.73
CA LYS A 204 6.17 8.77 30.74
C LYS A 204 5.88 7.35 30.23
N SER A 205 5.84 7.21 28.91
CA SER A 205 6.19 5.98 28.20
C SER A 205 5.53 4.71 28.74
N ILE A 206 4.29 4.43 28.34
CA ILE A 206 3.78 3.06 28.47
C ILE A 206 4.51 2.23 27.43
N ALA A 207 5.61 1.63 27.84
CA ALA A 207 6.29 0.55 27.14
C ALA A 207 5.29 -0.49 26.65
N LYS A 208 5.15 -0.59 25.33
CA LYS A 208 4.26 -1.56 24.70
C LYS A 208 5.02 -2.83 24.36
N LYS A 209 4.37 -3.96 24.63
CA LYS A 209 4.92 -5.29 24.40
C LYS A 209 4.29 -5.89 23.16
N VAL A 210 4.98 -6.90 22.64
CA VAL A 210 4.49 -7.79 21.60
C VAL A 210 3.05 -8.24 21.90
N GLY A 211 2.17 -8.09 20.92
CA GLY A 211 0.75 -8.41 20.99
C GLY A 211 -0.18 -7.26 21.38
N ASP A 212 0.34 -6.09 21.75
CA ASP A 212 -0.49 -4.91 22.01
C ASP A 212 -0.93 -4.22 20.70
N ARG A 213 -2.20 -3.81 20.65
CA ARG A 213 -2.71 -2.86 19.65
C ARG A 213 -2.85 -1.47 20.27
N VAL A 214 -2.32 -0.46 19.60
CA VAL A 214 -2.34 0.92 20.09
C VAL A 214 -2.77 1.90 19.00
N THR A 215 -3.42 2.98 19.40
CA THR A 215 -3.57 4.16 18.56
C THR A 215 -2.44 5.12 18.91
N ALA A 216 -1.64 5.52 17.93
CA ALA A 216 -0.51 6.42 18.12
C ALA A 216 -0.51 7.53 17.08
N CYS A 217 -0.02 8.70 17.50
CA CYS A 217 0.35 9.79 16.61
C CYS A 217 1.81 9.59 16.20
N MET A 218 2.05 9.47 14.89
CA MET A 218 3.37 9.29 14.32
C MET A 218 3.76 10.52 13.49
N CYS A 219 5.05 10.87 13.52
CA CYS A 219 5.65 11.90 12.66
C CYS A 219 6.66 11.25 11.74
N SER A 220 6.55 11.45 10.43
CA SER A 220 7.62 11.11 9.49
C SER A 220 8.62 12.26 9.38
N THR A 221 9.91 11.95 9.19
CA THR A 221 10.95 12.96 8.97
C THR A 221 10.81 13.64 7.61
N LEU A 222 10.30 12.91 6.61
CA LEU A 222 9.97 13.42 5.28
C LEU A 222 8.45 13.30 5.03
N PRO A 223 7.85 14.20 4.24
CA PRO A 223 6.43 14.12 3.92
C PRO A 223 6.13 12.82 3.17
N VAL A 224 5.19 12.03 3.71
CA VAL A 224 4.73 10.76 3.13
C VAL A 224 3.32 10.91 2.60
N ILE A 225 2.97 10.12 1.59
CA ILE A 225 1.60 10.02 1.11
C ILE A 225 0.92 8.88 1.85
N VAL A 226 -0.07 9.23 2.67
CA VAL A 226 -0.88 8.25 3.40
C VAL A 226 -2.35 8.46 3.04
N VAL A 227 -3.07 7.36 2.87
CA VAL A 227 -4.52 7.35 2.68
C VAL A 227 -5.15 6.81 3.95
N GLN A 228 -6.28 7.39 4.35
CA GLN A 228 -7.01 6.89 5.50
C GLN A 228 -7.48 5.47 5.23
N TYR A 229 -7.12 4.56 6.14
CA TYR A 229 -7.65 3.20 6.12
C TYR A 229 -9.07 3.22 6.73
N VAL A 230 -10.09 2.92 5.92
CA VAL A 230 -11.45 2.70 6.42
C VAL A 230 -11.61 1.19 6.64
N SER A 231 -11.81 0.79 7.91
CA SER A 231 -11.96 -0.62 8.29
C SER A 231 -13.18 -1.23 7.58
N GLY A 232 -12.92 -2.07 6.58
CA GLY A 232 -13.89 -2.62 5.63
C GLY A 232 -13.30 -2.80 4.22
N GLU A 233 -12.24 -2.05 3.91
CA GLU A 233 -11.70 -1.93 2.55
C GLU A 233 -10.67 -3.00 2.12
N ALA A 234 -10.65 -4.14 2.78
CA ALA A 234 -10.15 -5.38 2.21
C ALA A 234 -11.37 -6.27 1.87
N LEU A 235 -11.87 -6.13 0.64
CA LEU A 235 -12.84 -7.05 0.01
C LEU A 235 -14.19 -7.25 0.72
N ARG A 236 -14.95 -6.19 1.03
CA ARG A 236 -16.43 -6.20 1.09
C ARG A 236 -16.96 -4.79 1.39
N ASP A 237 -17.43 -4.11 0.35
CA ASP A 237 -18.55 -3.19 0.50
C ASP A 237 -19.77 -3.91 -0.07
N GLU A 238 -20.73 -4.22 0.80
CA GLU A 238 -22.13 -4.47 0.43
C GLU A 238 -23.00 -4.06 1.63
N PRO A 239 -24.25 -3.64 1.38
CA PRO A 239 -24.67 -2.25 1.12
C PRO A 239 -24.98 -1.40 2.36
#